data_AF-X1GBF4-F1
#
_entry.id   AF-X1GBF4-F1
#
_cell.length_a   1.000
_cell.length_b   1.000
_cell.length_c   1.000
_cell.angle_alpha   90.00
_cell.angle_beta   90.00
_cell.angle_gamma   90.00
#
_symmetry.space_group_name_H-M   'P 1'
#
loop_
_entity.id
_entity.type
_entity.pdbx_description
1 polymer ?
#
loop_
_entity_poly.entity_id
_entity_poly.type
_entity_poly.pdbx_seq_one_letter_code
_entity_poly.pdbx_strand_id
1 'polypeptide(L)'
;MSDKVIEIEIYRQKYRIRVKGEEDEKYIGRLTSYVDQKMREVAVKSKSVDSLKISVLASLNIADEYFLSRKKLDQLNEVIGHMESKVESLEDYLFKDENTYKNVEEATK
;
A
#
# COMPACT_ATOMS: atom_id res chain seq x y z
N MET A 1 24.06 -16.21 -0.59
CA MET A 1 22.84 -16.46 0.22
C MET A 1 22.31 -17.82 -0.19
N SER A 2 22.10 -18.74 0.77
CA SER A 2 21.69 -20.11 0.48
C SER A 2 20.20 -20.18 0.21
N ASP A 3 19.81 -20.91 -0.83
CA ASP A 3 18.42 -21.19 -1.18
C ASP A 3 17.91 -22.29 -0.25
N LYS A 4 16.81 -22.04 0.48
CA LYS A 4 16.21 -22.99 1.42
C LYS A 4 14.79 -23.32 0.97
N VAL A 5 14.38 -24.58 1.07
CA VAL A 5 12.97 -24.98 0.86
C VAL A 5 12.31 -25.13 2.22
N ILE A 6 11.23 -24.39 2.43
CA ILE A 6 10.40 -24.45 3.65
C ILE A 6 9.03 -25.07 3.32
N GLU A 7 8.44 -25.74 4.30
CA GLU A 7 7.05 -26.19 4.24
C GLU A 7 6.17 -25.14 4.91
N ILE A 8 5.09 -24.75 4.23
CA ILE A 8 4.06 -23.86 4.75
C ILE A 8 2.70 -24.56 4.70
N GLU A 9 1.75 -24.11 5.50
CA GLU A 9 0.39 -24.61 5.51
C GLU A 9 -0.60 -23.47 5.29
N ILE A 10 -1.47 -23.62 4.29
CA ILE A 10 -2.56 -22.69 4.00
C ILE A 10 -3.84 -23.51 3.88
N TYR A 11 -4.83 -23.21 4.70
CA TYR A 11 -6.14 -23.85 4.68
C TYR A 11 -6.05 -25.38 4.71
N ARG A 12 -5.28 -25.92 5.67
CA ARG A 12 -5.01 -27.35 5.88
C ARG A 12 -4.27 -28.05 4.73
N GLN A 13 -3.75 -27.29 3.77
CA GLN A 13 -2.97 -27.80 2.65
C GLN A 13 -1.52 -27.36 2.80
N LYS A 14 -0.61 -28.32 2.66
CA LYS A 14 0.82 -28.09 2.79
C LYS A 14 1.45 -27.79 1.43
N TYR A 15 2.31 -26.78 1.38
CA TYR A 15 3.04 -26.36 0.19
C TYR A 15 4.53 -26.22 0.50
N ARG A 16 5.38 -26.47 -0.50
CA ARG A 16 6.84 -26.30 -0.39
C ARG A 16 7.27 -25.09 -1.20
N ILE A 17 7.84 -24.09 -0.54
CA ILE A 17 8.28 -22.83 -1.14
C ILE A 17 9.78 -22.67 -0.95
N ARG A 18 10.44 -22.11 -1.96
CA ARG A 18 11.86 -21.77 -1.94
C ARG A 18 12.03 -20.33 -1.47
N VAL A 19 12.90 -20.11 -0.48
CA VAL A 19 13.18 -18.82 0.13
C VAL A 19 14.67 -18.50 0.14
N LYS A 20 15.00 -17.22 0.02
CA LYS A 20 16.38 -16.70 0.00
C LYS A 20 16.72 -16.04 1.34
N GLY A 21 17.15 -16.85 2.29
CA GLY A 21 17.57 -16.37 3.63
C GLY A 21 16.41 -16.16 4.61
N GLU A 22 16.75 -15.69 5.81
CA GLU A 22 15.82 -15.65 6.96
C GLU A 22 14.75 -14.55 6.87
N GLU A 23 15.05 -13.42 6.21
CA GLU A 23 14.07 -12.35 6.03
C GLU A 23 12.92 -12.79 5.12
N ASP A 24 13.24 -13.51 4.05
CA ASP A 24 12.26 -14.06 3.11
C ASP A 24 11.40 -15.15 3.78
N GLU A 25 12.00 -15.99 4.65
CA GLU A 25 11.24 -16.96 5.46
C GLU A 25 10.22 -16.28 6.38
N LYS A 26 10.61 -15.20 7.08
CA LYS A 26 9.68 -14.41 7.91
C LYS A 26 8.59 -13.74 7.07
N TYR A 27 8.95 -13.20 5.90
CA TYR A 27 8.00 -12.56 5.00
C TYR A 27 6.97 -13.55 4.45
N ILE A 28 7.40 -14.71 3.95
CA ILE A 28 6.54 -15.80 3.50
C ILE A 28 5.65 -16.31 4.64
N GLY A 29 6.16 -16.40 5.86
CA GLY A 29 5.36 -16.77 7.04
C GLY A 29 4.20 -15.79 7.29
N ARG A 30 4.43 -14.48 7.13
CA ARG A 30 3.37 -13.45 7.23
C ARG A 30 2.34 -13.59 6.11
N LEU A 31 2.79 -13.77 4.87
CA LEU A 31 1.88 -13.96 3.72
C LEU A 31 1.02 -15.20 3.89
N THR A 32 1.62 -16.31 4.31
CA THR A 32 0.93 -17.58 4.59
C THR A 32 -0.16 -17.39 5.63
N SER A 33 0.18 -16.77 6.77
CA SER A 33 -0.77 -16.50 7.86
C SER A 33 -1.94 -15.64 7.40
N TYR A 34 -1.67 -14.61 6.61
CA TYR A 34 -2.70 -13.70 6.10
C TYR A 34 -3.64 -14.37 5.10
N VAL A 35 -3.10 -15.12 4.12
CA VAL A 35 -3.93 -15.86 3.14
C VAL A 35 -4.79 -16.91 3.86
N ASP A 36 -4.21 -17.64 4.81
CA ASP A 36 -4.90 -18.68 5.58
C ASP A 36 -6.04 -18.08 6.43
N GLN A 37 -5.84 -16.91 7.03
CA GLN A 37 -6.90 -16.15 7.68
C GLN A 37 -8.02 -15.76 6.69
N LYS A 38 -7.68 -15.20 5.53
CA LYS A 38 -8.68 -14.80 4.52
C LYS A 38 -9.50 -15.97 4.01
N MET A 39 -8.87 -17.12 3.79
CA MET A 39 -9.58 -18.34 3.40
C MET A 39 -10.55 -18.81 4.49
N ARG A 40 -10.16 -18.75 5.78
CA ARG A 40 -11.07 -19.07 6.89
C ARG A 40 -12.25 -18.10 6.97
N GLU A 41 -12.03 -16.80 6.83
CA GLU A 41 -13.09 -15.79 6.83
C GLU A 41 -14.11 -16.05 5.70
N VAL A 42 -13.62 -16.34 4.50
CA VAL A 42 -14.44 -16.68 3.34
C VAL A 42 -15.21 -17.99 3.55
N ALA A 43 -14.57 -19.00 4.14
CA ALA A 43 -15.23 -20.28 4.46
C ALA A 43 -16.45 -20.06 5.38
N VAL A 44 -16.29 -19.24 6.43
CA VAL A 44 -17.37 -18.89 7.36
C VAL A 44 -18.49 -18.12 6.65
N LYS A 45 -18.15 -17.11 5.84
CA LYS A 45 -19.15 -16.25 5.17
C LYS A 45 -19.90 -16.97 4.05
N SER A 46 -19.21 -17.77 3.25
CA SER A 46 -19.79 -18.44 2.08
C SER A 46 -20.56 -19.71 2.41
N LYS A 47 -20.35 -20.29 3.61
CA LYS A 47 -20.83 -21.64 3.99
C LYS A 47 -20.44 -22.73 2.98
N SER A 48 -19.40 -22.48 2.18
CA SER A 48 -18.88 -23.43 1.21
C SER A 48 -17.91 -24.38 1.88
N VAL A 49 -17.87 -25.63 1.44
CA VAL A 49 -16.83 -26.60 1.80
C VAL A 49 -15.80 -26.80 0.67
N ASP A 50 -16.09 -26.26 -0.51
CA ASP A 50 -15.19 -26.30 -1.67
C ASP A 50 -13.98 -25.38 -1.45
N SER A 51 -12.81 -25.98 -1.26
CA SER A 51 -11.55 -25.29 -1.01
C SER A 51 -11.08 -24.44 -2.20
N LEU A 52 -11.36 -24.85 -3.43
CA LEU A 52 -11.01 -24.09 -4.63
C LEU A 52 -11.86 -22.82 -4.70
N LYS A 53 -13.17 -22.95 -4.51
CA LYS A 53 -14.07 -21.79 -4.46
C LYS A 53 -13.69 -20.82 -3.36
N ILE A 54 -13.33 -21.32 -2.17
CA ILE A 54 -12.86 -20.50 -1.05
C ILE A 54 -11.55 -19.79 -1.40
N SER A 55 -10.60 -20.48 -2.03
CA SER A 55 -9.33 -19.91 -2.47
C SER A 55 -9.55 -18.76 -3.45
N VAL A 56 -10.37 -18.97 -4.48
CA VAL A 56 -10.69 -17.93 -5.49
C VAL A 56 -11.34 -16.71 -4.83
N LEU A 57 -12.32 -16.92 -3.95
CA LEU A 57 -12.98 -15.81 -3.23
C LEU A 57 -12.03 -15.07 -2.28
N ALA A 58 -11.13 -15.78 -1.59
CA ALA A 58 -10.11 -15.17 -0.75
C ALA A 58 -9.12 -14.34 -1.58
N SER A 59 -8.66 -14.87 -2.73
CA SER A 59 -7.82 -14.13 -3.66
C SER A 59 -8.49 -12.87 -4.19
N LEU A 60 -9.79 -12.92 -4.52
CA LEU A 60 -10.55 -11.74 -4.93
C LEU A 60 -10.65 -10.69 -3.81
N ASN A 61 -10.88 -11.12 -2.56
CA ASN A 61 -10.89 -10.21 -1.40
C ASN A 61 -9.53 -9.51 -1.21
N ILE A 62 -8.43 -10.27 -1.29
CA ILE A 62 -7.08 -9.72 -1.14
C ILE A 62 -6.76 -8.73 -2.28
N ALA A 63 -7.16 -9.06 -3.51
CA ALA A 63 -6.99 -8.17 -4.66
C ALA A 63 -7.79 -6.88 -4.48
N ASP A 64 -9.03 -6.95 -4.02
CA ASP A 64 -9.87 -5.79 -3.71
C ASP A 64 -9.22 -4.89 -2.64
N GLU A 65 -8.74 -5.48 -1.53
CA GLU A 65 -8.01 -4.75 -0.48
C GLU A 65 -6.77 -4.02 -1.02
N TYR A 66 -6.02 -4.66 -1.92
CA TYR A 66 -4.88 -4.05 -2.59
C TYR A 66 -5.31 -2.85 -3.47
N PHE A 67 -6.33 -3.01 -4.32
CA PHE A 67 -6.78 -1.94 -5.20
C PHE A 67 -7.39 -0.76 -4.44
N LEU A 68 -8.15 -1.02 -3.37
CA LEU A 68 -8.68 0.01 -2.49
C LEU A 68 -7.55 0.79 -1.79
N SER A 69 -6.53 0.08 -1.29
CA SER A 69 -5.37 0.70 -0.66
C SER A 69 -4.57 1.55 -1.65
N ARG A 70 -4.38 1.04 -2.88
CA ARG A 70 -3.70 1.76 -3.96
C ARG A 70 -4.47 3.03 -4.34
N LYS A 71 -5.79 2.94 -4.53
CA LYS A 71 -6.63 4.10 -4.82
C LYS A 71 -6.50 5.17 -3.74
N LYS A 72 -6.44 4.78 -2.46
CA LYS A 72 -6.23 5.71 -1.35
C LYS A 72 -4.85 6.39 -1.40
N LEU A 73 -3.81 5.66 -1.78
CA LEU A 73 -2.48 6.25 -1.98
C LEU A 73 -2.47 7.24 -3.15
N ASP A 74 -3.11 6.91 -4.26
CA ASP A 74 -3.20 7.79 -5.42
C ASP A 74 -3.95 9.10 -5.05
N GLN A 75 -5.03 9.00 -4.29
CA GLN A 75 -5.76 10.17 -3.75
C GLN A 75 -4.89 11.02 -2.81
N LEU A 76 -4.08 10.40 -1.96
CA LEU A 76 -3.17 11.13 -1.07
C LEU A 76 -2.09 11.87 -1.87
N ASN A 77 -1.54 11.24 -2.91
CA ASN A 77 -0.55 11.87 -3.79
C ASN A 77 -1.15 13.07 -4.54
N GLU A 78 -2.40 12.97 -4.99
CA GLU A 78 -3.10 14.10 -5.62
C GLU A 78 -3.27 15.28 -4.64
N VAL A 79 -3.67 15.00 -3.39
CA VAL A 79 -3.77 16.02 -2.35
C VAL A 79 -2.41 16.66 -2.06
N ILE A 80 -1.35 15.87 -1.95
CA ILE A 80 0.01 16.38 -1.75
C ILE A 80 0.43 17.29 -2.92
N GLY A 81 0.21 16.86 -4.16
CA GLY A 81 0.53 17.68 -5.33
C GLY A 81 -0.26 19.00 -5.36
N HIS A 82 -1.54 18.99 -5.00
CA HIS A 82 -2.32 20.22 -4.85
C HIS A 82 -1.79 21.15 -3.76
N MET A 83 -1.33 20.59 -2.64
CA MET A 83 -0.72 21.36 -1.55
C MET A 83 0.62 21.96 -1.99
N GLU A 84 1.46 21.21 -2.70
CA GLU A 84 2.73 21.68 -3.24
C GLU A 84 2.52 22.87 -4.19
N SER A 85 1.61 22.76 -5.17
CA SER A 85 1.29 23.88 -6.07
C SER A 85 0.74 25.11 -5.34
N LYS A 86 -0.01 24.89 -4.24
CA LYS A 86 -0.55 25.99 -3.44
C LYS A 86 0.52 26.68 -2.60
N VAL A 87 1.51 25.94 -2.10
CA VAL A 87 2.69 26.48 -1.42
C VAL A 87 3.52 27.30 -2.41
N GLU A 88 3.81 26.75 -3.59
CA GLU A 88 4.55 27.47 -4.65
C GLU A 88 3.86 28.78 -5.04
N SER A 89 2.54 28.74 -5.24
CA SER A 89 1.77 29.96 -5.53
C SER A 89 1.87 30.98 -4.40
N LEU A 90 1.85 30.54 -3.13
CA LEU A 90 1.93 31.43 -1.98
C LEU A 90 3.32 32.05 -1.84
N GLU A 91 4.38 31.28 -2.11
CA GLU A 91 5.76 31.76 -2.19
C GLU A 91 5.90 32.86 -3.26
N ASP A 92 5.33 32.66 -4.45
CA ASP A 92 5.29 33.66 -5.52
C ASP A 92 4.60 34.96 -5.09
N TYR A 93 3.48 34.87 -4.37
CA TYR A 93 2.77 36.04 -3.85
C TYR A 93 3.59 36.79 -2.80
N LEU A 94 4.25 36.08 -1.88
CA LEU A 94 5.08 36.70 -0.84
C LEU A 94 6.32 37.37 -1.43
N PHE A 95 6.96 36.76 -2.44
CA PHE A 95 8.12 37.33 -3.12
C PHE A 95 7.77 38.60 -3.93
N LYS A 96 6.57 38.66 -4.51
CA LYS A 96 6.06 39.87 -5.16
C LYS A 96 5.77 41.00 -4.18
N ASP A 97 5.23 40.69 -3.01
CA ASP A 97 4.91 41.71 -2.01
C ASP A 97 6.19 42.33 -1.43
N GLU A 98 7.21 41.52 -1.09
CA GLU A 98 8.53 42.02 -0.62
C GLU A 98 9.21 42.96 -1.63
N ASN A 99 9.16 42.63 -2.93
CA ASN A 99 9.69 43.52 -3.97
C ASN A 99 8.84 44.79 -4.12
N THR A 100 7.54 44.73 -3.87
CA THR A 100 6.67 45.91 -3.93
C THR A 100 7.01 46.89 -2.79
N TYR A 101 7.27 46.42 -1.57
CA TYR A 101 7.69 47.30 -0.47
C TYR A 101 9.09 47.90 -0.68
N LYS A 102 10.06 47.13 -1.20
CA LYS A 102 11.41 47.66 -1.51
C LYS A 102 11.40 48.73 -2.60
N ASN A 103 10.62 48.51 -3.66
CA ASN A 103 10.54 49.47 -4.77
C ASN A 103 9.85 50.79 -4.37
N VAL A 104 8.92 50.76 -3.40
CA VAL A 104 8.26 51.98 -2.90
C VAL A 104 9.19 52.77 -1.98
N GLU A 105 9.97 52.11 -1.12
CA GLU A 105 10.98 52.78 -0.28
C GLU A 105 12.08 53.48 -1.10
N GLU A 106 12.56 52.83 -2.18
CA GLU A 106 13.56 53.42 -3.08
C GLU A 106 13.01 54.59 -3.90
N ALA A 107 11.72 54.61 -4.24
CA ALA A 107 11.09 55.69 -5.01
C ALA A 107 10.73 56.93 -4.16
N THR A 108 10.67 56.81 -2.83
CA THR A 108 10.44 57.93 -1.90
C THR A 108 11.70 58.61 -1.38
N LYS A 109 12.89 58.17 -1.83
CA LYS A 109 14.19 58.80 -1.56
C LYS A 109 14.68 59.61 -2.74
#